data_AF-A0A5Q0TI11-F1
#
_entry.id   AF-A0A5Q0TI11-F1
#
_cell.length_a   1.000
_cell.length_b   1.000
_cell.length_c   1.000
_cell.angle_alpha   90.00
_cell.angle_beta   90.00
_cell.angle_gamma   90.00
#
_symmetry.space_group_name_H-M   'P 1'
#
loop_
_entity.id
_entity.type
_entity.pdbx_description
1 polymer ?
#
loop_
_entity_poly.entity_id
_entity_poly.type
_entity_poly.pdbx_seq_one_letter_code
_entity_poly.pdbx_strand_id
1 'polypeptide(L)'
;MDTLDVIIVGGGINGAGIAADASGRNLKVGLYESSDFASATSSASSKLIHGGLRYLEHYEFRLVSESLAEREILLKKAPHIAKPMRFRLPHRPFLRPAWMIRAGLFLYDNLGKRSLLSKHNRRLKGSHSVDFRPTHVLKDEITKGFEYSDCWVDDARLVLFNILQAQQQGAEVKNYCHVEKAQRLGDIWQVILFDKRTNTRFERRAHALVNAAGPWVRSFITDNIDAVSPYGIRLIKGSHIIVPKIHHEEQAYLLQNDDQRIVFVIPYLDDYSLIGTTDVEYQGDPRKVTIDQQEVDYLIDVVNKHFIHQIKADDIVSTYSGVRPLCDDESDSPQAITRDYTLSLQQQASLQQGSSEQKGEQAPLLSIFGGKLTTYRKLAESAMDQLAPFFPQMGDSWTAESILPGGEQYDENQLTRQLRQQCPWLDNKTLHRYCHQYGTQAKKMLTDIQQETEMGHHFGQGVYQTELDYLLQHEFALTAQDVLWRRTKLGIILSAEVQAKITSYIES
;
A
#
# COMPACT_ATOMS: atom_id res chain seq x y z
N MET A 1 10.21 -31.01 -9.04
CA MET A 1 9.99 -29.58 -8.75
C MET A 1 11.18 -29.14 -7.94
N ASP A 2 11.90 -28.14 -8.41
CA ASP A 2 13.11 -27.67 -7.74
C ASP A 2 12.75 -27.02 -6.40
N THR A 3 13.59 -27.24 -5.39
CA THR A 3 13.51 -26.55 -4.11
C THR A 3 13.74 -25.05 -4.34
N LEU A 4 12.88 -24.23 -3.74
CA LEU A 4 13.01 -22.78 -3.74
C LEU A 4 13.99 -22.35 -2.63
N ASP A 5 14.57 -21.16 -2.76
CA ASP A 5 15.36 -20.59 -1.68
C ASP A 5 14.42 -20.07 -0.59
N VAL A 6 13.38 -19.32 -0.97
CA VAL A 6 12.43 -18.74 -0.02
C VAL A 6 10.99 -18.84 -0.52
N ILE A 7 10.09 -19.24 0.39
CA ILE A 7 8.64 -19.11 0.20
C ILE A 7 8.14 -17.95 1.05
N ILE A 8 7.32 -17.08 0.46
CA ILE A 8 6.71 -15.92 1.10
C ILE A 8 5.20 -16.12 1.13
N VAL A 9 4.62 -16.04 2.31
CA VAL A 9 3.19 -16.20 2.54
C VAL A 9 2.55 -14.83 2.76
N GLY A 10 1.65 -14.45 1.86
CA GLY A 10 0.94 -13.17 1.87
C GLY A 10 1.42 -12.20 0.78
N GLY A 11 0.50 -11.80 -0.09
CA GLY A 11 0.70 -10.88 -1.21
C GLY A 11 0.20 -9.46 -0.92
N GLY A 12 0.35 -9.01 0.32
CA GLY A 12 0.28 -7.59 0.68
C GLY A 12 1.59 -6.86 0.38
N ILE A 13 1.69 -5.58 0.74
CA ILE A 13 2.87 -4.76 0.41
C ILE A 13 4.18 -5.31 0.98
N ASN A 14 4.19 -5.81 2.22
CA ASN A 14 5.40 -6.33 2.85
C ASN A 14 5.89 -7.59 2.13
N GLY A 15 4.99 -8.56 1.88
CA GLY A 15 5.33 -9.78 1.16
C GLY A 15 5.74 -9.51 -0.29
N ALA A 16 5.05 -8.61 -0.99
CA ALA A 16 5.39 -8.22 -2.36
C ALA A 16 6.77 -7.53 -2.42
N GLY A 17 7.07 -6.63 -1.48
CA GLY A 17 8.39 -5.98 -1.39
C GLY A 17 9.52 -6.96 -1.09
N ILE A 18 9.29 -7.92 -0.19
CA ILE A 18 10.25 -8.98 0.12
C ILE A 18 10.48 -9.90 -1.08
N ALA A 19 9.42 -10.27 -1.80
CA ALA A 19 9.55 -11.09 -3.00
C ALA A 19 10.36 -10.39 -4.07
N ALA A 20 10.07 -9.10 -4.33
CA ALA A 20 10.85 -8.31 -5.28
C ALA A 20 12.32 -8.21 -4.86
N ASP A 21 12.61 -7.87 -3.60
CA ASP A 21 14.00 -7.76 -3.14
C ASP A 21 14.73 -9.10 -3.26
N ALA A 22 14.17 -10.18 -2.71
CA ALA A 22 14.73 -11.53 -2.74
C ALA A 22 15.04 -12.01 -4.17
N SER A 23 14.11 -11.83 -5.11
CA SER A 23 14.32 -12.21 -6.51
C SER A 23 15.41 -11.40 -7.19
N GLY A 24 15.48 -10.08 -6.92
CA GLY A 24 16.56 -9.25 -7.44
C GLY A 24 17.93 -9.52 -6.82
N ARG A 25 17.97 -10.19 -5.65
CA ARG A 25 19.19 -10.75 -5.05
C ARG A 25 19.52 -12.17 -5.54
N ASN A 26 18.89 -12.61 -6.63
CA ASN A 26 19.07 -13.91 -7.30
C ASN A 26 18.59 -15.13 -6.51
N LEU A 27 17.65 -14.97 -5.57
CA LEU A 27 17.01 -16.10 -4.90
C LEU A 27 15.87 -16.69 -5.75
N LYS A 28 15.69 -18.01 -5.71
CA LYS A 28 14.50 -18.70 -6.22
C LYS A 28 13.34 -18.48 -5.26
N VAL A 29 12.40 -17.61 -5.64
CA VAL A 29 11.31 -17.16 -4.77
C VAL A 29 9.98 -17.77 -5.19
N GLY A 30 9.17 -18.19 -4.21
CA GLY A 30 7.73 -18.42 -4.39
C GLY A 30 6.90 -17.52 -3.48
N LEU A 31 5.95 -16.77 -4.03
CA LEU A 31 4.98 -15.97 -3.26
C LEU A 31 3.56 -16.47 -3.49
N TYR A 32 2.86 -16.76 -2.41
CA TYR A 32 1.50 -17.29 -2.43
C TYR A 32 0.54 -16.41 -1.62
N GLU A 33 -0.52 -15.93 -2.27
CA GLU A 33 -1.59 -15.12 -1.68
C GLU A 33 -2.92 -15.87 -1.72
N SER A 34 -3.57 -15.98 -0.57
CA SER A 34 -4.83 -16.71 -0.35
C SER A 34 -6.06 -16.19 -1.11
N SER A 35 -6.04 -14.90 -1.47
CA SER A 35 -7.07 -14.18 -2.23
C SER A 35 -6.38 -13.37 -3.34
N ASP A 36 -6.83 -12.17 -3.67
CA ASP A 36 -6.12 -11.30 -4.61
C ASP A 36 -4.98 -10.53 -3.94
N PHE A 37 -4.00 -10.10 -4.73
CA PHE A 37 -2.94 -9.21 -4.26
C PHE A 37 -3.52 -7.92 -3.69
N ALA A 38 -2.95 -7.45 -2.57
CA ALA A 38 -3.42 -6.30 -1.81
C ALA A 38 -4.87 -6.36 -1.28
N SER A 39 -5.54 -7.53 -1.28
CA SER A 39 -6.97 -7.66 -0.93
C SER A 39 -7.38 -7.32 0.50
N ALA A 40 -6.43 -7.10 1.41
CA ALA A 40 -6.66 -6.75 2.81
C ALA A 40 -6.12 -5.33 3.13
N THR A 41 -5.33 -5.19 4.20
CA THR A 41 -4.84 -3.90 4.71
C THR A 41 -4.13 -3.03 3.65
N SER A 42 -3.42 -3.63 2.69
CA SER A 42 -2.65 -2.90 1.67
C SER A 42 -3.48 -2.21 0.59
N SER A 43 -4.81 -2.38 0.54
CA SER A 43 -5.71 -1.56 -0.28
C SER A 43 -6.65 -0.66 0.55
N ALA A 44 -6.60 -0.79 1.87
CA ALA A 44 -7.42 -0.06 2.83
C ALA A 44 -6.64 1.04 3.58
N SER A 45 -5.53 1.53 3.01
CA SER A 45 -4.75 2.60 3.61
C SER A 45 -5.31 3.98 3.25
N SER A 46 -4.85 5.03 3.94
CA SER A 46 -5.09 6.42 3.54
C SER A 46 -4.38 6.83 2.24
N LYS A 47 -3.68 5.91 1.57
CA LYS A 47 -2.97 6.13 0.29
C LYS A 47 -1.86 7.17 0.37
N LEU A 48 -1.15 7.21 1.51
CA LEU A 48 -0.09 8.18 1.78
C LEU A 48 1.27 7.51 1.95
N ILE A 49 2.27 8.10 1.32
CA ILE A 49 3.69 7.90 1.63
C ILE A 49 4.10 9.09 2.51
N HIS A 50 4.11 8.86 3.82
CA HIS A 50 4.24 9.94 4.79
C HIS A 50 5.17 9.61 5.96
N GLY A 51 5.93 10.63 6.40
CA GLY A 51 6.81 10.54 7.56
C GLY A 51 6.08 10.26 8.89
N GLY A 52 4.79 10.58 8.97
CA GLY A 52 3.99 10.39 10.18
C GLY A 52 4.16 11.53 11.18
N LEU A 53 3.74 12.74 10.79
CA LEU A 53 3.87 13.96 11.60
C LEU A 53 3.40 13.77 13.06
N ARG A 54 2.28 13.06 13.28
CA ARG A 54 1.75 12.78 14.62
C ARG A 54 2.69 11.96 15.50
N TYR A 55 3.54 11.11 14.94
CA TYR A 55 4.43 10.25 15.75
C TYR A 55 5.60 11.02 16.37
N LEU A 56 5.85 12.26 15.92
CA LEU A 56 6.80 13.15 16.60
C LEU A 56 6.36 13.44 18.05
N GLU A 57 5.06 13.43 18.34
CA GLU A 57 4.54 13.60 19.71
C GLU A 57 4.84 12.39 20.60
N HIS A 58 5.14 11.24 20.00
CA HIS A 58 5.54 10.01 20.67
C HIS A 58 7.05 9.74 20.58
N TYR A 59 7.85 10.72 20.12
CA TYR A 59 9.31 10.63 20.01
C TYR A 59 9.82 9.49 19.10
N GLU A 60 9.01 9.05 18.14
CA GLU A 60 9.32 8.00 17.16
C GLU A 60 10.27 8.50 16.06
N PHE A 61 11.39 9.13 16.44
CA PHE A 61 12.30 9.83 15.52
C PHE A 61 12.92 8.92 14.47
N ARG A 62 13.23 7.66 14.84
CA ARG A 62 13.78 6.67 13.90
C ARG A 62 12.78 6.37 12.79
N LEU A 63 11.55 6.00 13.16
CA LEU A 63 10.45 5.71 12.23
C LEU A 63 10.16 6.91 11.34
N VAL A 64 10.08 8.10 11.93
CA VAL A 64 9.81 9.34 11.18
C VAL A 64 10.95 9.64 10.21
N SER A 65 12.21 9.59 10.65
CA SER A 65 13.38 9.84 9.79
C SER A 65 13.44 8.86 8.61
N GLU A 66 13.27 7.56 8.87
CA GLU A 66 13.26 6.52 7.84
C GLU A 66 12.12 6.72 6.85
N SER A 67 10.90 6.92 7.36
CA SER A 67 9.71 7.16 6.54
C SER A 67 9.87 8.40 5.67
N LEU A 68 10.43 9.50 6.21
CA LEU A 68 10.65 10.75 5.49
C LEU A 68 11.65 10.59 4.34
N ALA A 69 12.71 9.80 4.53
CA ALA A 69 13.73 9.51 3.52
C ALA A 69 13.17 8.59 2.41
N GLU A 70 12.39 7.58 2.77
CA GLU A 70 11.76 6.66 1.81
C GLU A 70 10.80 7.36 0.85
N ARG A 71 10.19 8.49 1.24
CA ARG A 71 9.27 9.24 0.34
C ARG A 71 9.91 9.57 -1.00
N GLU A 72 11.16 10.01 -1.00
CA GLU A 72 11.84 10.40 -2.23
C GLU A 72 12.27 9.20 -3.06
N ILE A 73 12.65 8.10 -2.39
CA ILE A 73 12.96 6.83 -3.06
C ILE A 73 11.70 6.31 -3.75
N LEU A 74 10.56 6.28 -3.04
CA LEU A 74 9.30 5.78 -3.60
C LEU A 74 8.73 6.68 -4.71
N LEU A 75 8.89 8.01 -4.61
CA LEU A 75 8.53 8.93 -5.70
C LEU A 75 9.31 8.67 -6.99
N LYS A 76 10.59 8.27 -6.88
CA LYS A 76 11.43 7.91 -8.03
C LYS A 76 11.15 6.49 -8.52
N LYS A 77 10.88 5.57 -7.60
CA LYS A 77 10.64 4.15 -7.86
C LYS A 77 9.31 3.91 -8.55
N ALA A 78 8.25 4.63 -8.19
CA ALA A 78 6.89 4.43 -8.71
C ALA A 78 6.25 5.71 -9.26
N PRO A 79 6.89 6.41 -10.22
CA PRO A 79 6.55 7.79 -10.56
C PRO A 79 5.18 8.01 -11.21
N HIS A 80 4.57 6.97 -11.76
CA HIS A 80 3.26 7.04 -12.41
C HIS A 80 2.12 6.93 -11.39
N ILE A 81 2.32 6.21 -10.28
CA ILE A 81 1.31 6.01 -9.22
C ILE A 81 1.60 6.78 -7.93
N ALA A 82 2.78 7.39 -7.79
CA ALA A 82 3.16 8.18 -6.62
C ALA A 82 3.46 9.64 -7.00
N LYS A 83 2.86 10.59 -6.26
CA LYS A 83 3.03 12.03 -6.51
C LYS A 83 3.21 12.83 -5.22
N PRO A 84 3.96 13.95 -5.26
CA PRO A 84 3.97 14.89 -4.14
C PRO A 84 2.58 15.45 -3.87
N MET A 85 2.29 15.69 -2.59
CA MET A 85 1.04 16.30 -2.15
C MET A 85 1.34 17.31 -1.04
N ARG A 86 0.58 18.41 -1.03
CA ARG A 86 0.67 19.44 0.00
C ARG A 86 -0.48 19.27 0.99
N PHE A 87 -0.15 19.36 2.27
CA PHE A 87 -1.07 19.15 3.38
C PHE A 87 -1.21 20.45 4.16
N ARG A 88 -2.43 20.97 4.24
CA ARG A 88 -2.82 22.14 5.02
C ARG A 88 -3.33 21.69 6.39
N LEU A 89 -2.69 22.18 7.45
CA LEU A 89 -3.03 21.92 8.85
C LEU A 89 -3.67 23.19 9.44
N PRO A 90 -5.01 23.23 9.58
CA PRO A 90 -5.67 24.35 10.23
C PRO A 90 -5.29 24.43 11.72
N HIS A 91 -4.94 25.64 12.17
CA HIS A 91 -4.44 25.83 13.53
C HIS A 91 -5.60 25.93 14.53
N ARG A 92 -5.65 24.95 15.44
CA ARG A 92 -6.57 24.89 16.58
C ARG A 92 -5.75 25.10 17.87
N PRO A 93 -5.60 26.34 18.37
CA PRO A 93 -4.64 26.66 19.42
C PRO A 93 -4.93 25.98 20.76
N PHE A 94 -6.20 25.62 21.02
CA PHE A 94 -6.61 24.92 22.23
C PHE A 94 -6.25 23.42 22.21
N LEU A 95 -5.92 22.84 21.05
CA LEU A 95 -5.41 21.47 20.92
C LEU A 95 -3.88 21.47 20.95
N ARG A 96 -3.27 22.24 20.04
CA ARG A 96 -1.81 22.32 19.91
C ARG A 96 -1.37 23.77 19.71
N PRO A 97 -0.46 24.30 20.54
CA PRO A 97 0.00 25.67 20.39
C PRO A 97 0.90 25.84 19.16
N ALA A 98 0.84 27.01 18.51
CA ALA A 98 1.56 27.29 17.27
C ALA A 98 3.07 27.03 17.33
N TRP A 99 3.72 27.30 18.47
CA TRP A 99 5.16 27.07 18.63
C TRP A 99 5.52 25.59 18.52
N MET A 100 4.67 24.70 19.03
CA MET A 100 4.86 23.25 19.00
C MET A 100 4.75 22.75 17.56
N ILE A 101 3.73 23.20 16.82
CA ILE A 101 3.56 22.85 15.40
C ILE A 101 4.77 23.34 14.58
N ARG A 102 5.26 24.56 14.81
CA ARG A 102 6.44 25.08 14.12
C ARG A 102 7.70 24.26 14.39
N ALA A 103 7.91 23.84 15.65
CA ALA A 103 9.02 22.96 16.01
C ALA A 103 8.89 21.57 15.35
N GLY A 104 7.70 20.98 15.41
CA GLY A 104 7.41 19.69 14.77
C GLY A 104 7.61 19.73 13.25
N LEU A 105 7.13 20.78 12.59
CA LEU A 105 7.33 20.98 11.15
C LEU A 105 8.79 21.20 10.80
N PHE A 106 9.55 21.94 11.62
CA PHE A 106 11.00 22.07 11.45
C PHE A 106 11.70 20.70 11.55
N LEU A 107 11.34 19.86 12.53
CA LEU A 107 11.88 18.50 12.64
C LEU A 107 11.49 17.66 11.42
N TYR A 108 10.21 17.66 11.04
CA TYR A 108 9.70 16.92 9.89
C TYR A 108 10.40 17.30 8.57
N ASP A 109 10.80 18.56 8.48
CA ASP A 109 11.53 19.13 7.38
C ASP A 109 13.01 18.71 7.35
N ASN A 110 13.62 18.35 8.48
CA ASN A 110 15.07 18.13 8.58
C ASN A 110 15.48 16.72 9.02
N LEU A 111 14.55 15.89 9.51
CA LEU A 111 14.83 14.52 9.95
C LEU A 111 15.06 13.54 8.78
N GLY A 112 14.50 13.84 7.60
CA GLY A 112 14.78 13.10 6.37
C GLY A 112 15.66 13.93 5.43
N LYS A 113 16.57 13.27 4.70
CA LYS A 113 17.31 13.93 3.62
C LYS A 113 16.32 14.32 2.51
N ARG A 114 16.12 15.62 2.30
CA ARG A 114 15.36 16.13 1.15
C ARG A 114 16.29 16.42 -0.02
N SER A 115 16.11 15.73 -1.14
CA SER A 115 16.88 15.95 -2.36
C SER A 115 16.43 17.24 -3.04
N LEU A 116 17.30 18.24 -3.00
CA LEU A 116 17.12 19.50 -3.73
C LEU A 116 17.26 19.33 -5.26
N LEU A 117 17.68 18.13 -5.72
CA LEU A 117 18.03 17.82 -7.10
C LEU A 117 16.89 17.16 -7.91
N SER A 118 15.70 16.97 -7.32
CA SER A 118 14.55 16.45 -8.05
C SER A 118 14.13 17.42 -9.16
N LYS A 119 14.10 16.93 -10.42
CA LYS A 119 13.66 17.70 -11.60
C LYS A 119 12.17 18.10 -11.46
N HIS A 120 11.79 19.13 -12.21
CA HIS A 120 10.47 19.78 -12.33
C HIS A 120 9.25 19.09 -11.67
N ASN A 121 8.45 19.86 -10.92
CA ASN A 121 7.17 19.48 -10.28
C ASN A 121 7.18 18.30 -9.29
N ARG A 122 8.33 17.65 -9.04
CA ARG A 122 8.45 16.49 -8.14
C ARG A 122 9.25 16.75 -6.86
N ARG A 123 9.56 18.02 -6.59
CA ARG A 123 10.30 18.45 -5.40
C ARG A 123 9.36 18.64 -4.21
N LEU A 124 9.69 18.02 -3.08
CA LEU A 124 9.01 18.26 -1.81
C LEU A 124 9.38 19.65 -1.30
N LYS A 125 8.39 20.55 -1.17
CA LYS A 125 8.60 21.93 -0.72
C LYS A 125 8.71 21.98 0.81
N GLY A 126 9.41 22.99 1.32
CA GLY A 126 9.48 23.29 2.75
C GLY A 126 8.12 23.56 3.38
N SER A 127 8.04 23.41 4.70
CA SER A 127 6.87 23.84 5.46
C SER A 127 6.80 25.36 5.56
N HIS A 128 5.60 25.94 5.59
CA HIS A 128 5.37 27.38 5.79
C HIS A 128 4.00 27.64 6.44
N SER A 129 3.81 28.85 6.95
CA SER A 129 2.51 29.28 7.50
C SER A 129 1.57 29.72 6.37
N VAL A 130 0.27 29.48 6.55
CA VAL A 130 -0.78 29.83 5.59
C VAL A 130 -1.84 30.68 6.27
N ASP A 131 -2.34 31.67 5.54
CA ASP A 131 -3.54 32.44 5.87
C ASP A 131 -4.72 31.85 5.09
N PHE A 132 -5.75 31.39 5.79
CA PHE A 132 -6.91 30.75 5.17
C PHE A 132 -8.02 31.72 4.80
N ARG A 133 -7.96 32.98 5.25
CA ARG A 133 -8.97 34.01 4.92
C ARG A 133 -9.25 34.12 3.41
N PRO A 134 -8.26 34.03 2.51
CA PRO A 134 -8.51 34.10 1.06
C PRO A 134 -9.13 32.83 0.45
N THR A 135 -9.08 31.68 1.13
CA THR A 135 -9.51 30.40 0.55
C THR A 135 -11.02 30.24 0.55
N HIS A 136 -11.71 30.79 1.57
CA HIS A 136 -13.15 30.62 1.79
C HIS A 136 -13.62 29.15 1.78
N VAL A 137 -12.76 28.21 2.19
CA VAL A 137 -13.07 26.77 2.27
C VAL A 137 -13.35 26.32 3.71
N LEU A 138 -12.68 26.95 4.68
CA LEU A 138 -12.82 26.68 6.10
C LEU A 138 -13.75 27.69 6.76
N LYS A 139 -14.31 27.34 7.93
CA LYS A 139 -15.10 28.28 8.73
C LYS A 139 -14.32 29.53 9.13
N ASP A 140 -15.00 30.65 9.27
CA ASP A 140 -14.41 31.99 9.43
C ASP A 140 -13.49 32.11 10.66
N GLU A 141 -13.75 31.37 11.73
CA GLU A 141 -12.90 31.35 12.93
C GLU A 141 -11.51 30.72 12.67
N ILE A 142 -11.36 29.92 11.61
CA ILE A 142 -10.12 29.22 11.26
C ILE A 142 -9.33 30.05 10.25
N THR A 143 -8.61 31.06 10.76
CA THR A 143 -7.91 32.04 9.92
C THR A 143 -6.47 31.68 9.56
N LYS A 144 -5.81 30.80 10.34
CA LYS A 144 -4.38 30.50 10.20
C LYS A 144 -4.11 29.01 10.18
N GLY A 145 -3.00 28.61 9.59
CA GLY A 145 -2.41 27.30 9.77
C GLY A 145 -1.07 27.15 9.10
N PHE A 146 -0.77 25.93 8.69
CA PHE A 146 0.53 25.56 8.15
C PHE A 146 0.35 24.66 6.94
N GLU A 147 1.30 24.68 6.03
CA GLU A 147 1.33 23.77 4.88
C GLU A 147 2.68 23.09 4.76
N TYR A 148 2.68 21.77 4.57
CA TYR A 148 3.88 20.95 4.44
C TYR A 148 3.74 19.91 3.32
N SER A 149 4.82 19.20 3.01
CA SER A 149 4.86 18.21 1.92
C SER A 149 4.89 16.79 2.46
N ASP A 150 4.09 15.94 1.85
CA ASP A 150 4.16 14.48 1.90
C ASP A 150 3.82 13.94 0.49
N CYS A 151 3.53 12.66 0.35
CA CYS A 151 3.23 12.04 -0.94
C CYS A 151 1.94 11.23 -0.88
N TRP A 152 1.25 11.17 -2.01
CA TRP A 152 0.14 10.26 -2.25
C TRP A 152 0.62 9.09 -3.13
N VAL A 153 0.04 7.91 -2.96
CA VAL A 153 0.29 6.74 -3.81
C VAL A 153 -0.96 5.88 -3.98
N ASP A 154 -1.16 5.27 -5.15
CA ASP A 154 -2.11 4.16 -5.28
C ASP A 154 -1.52 2.91 -4.57
N ASP A 155 -2.08 2.59 -3.41
CA ASP A 155 -1.58 1.56 -2.50
C ASP A 155 -1.68 0.14 -3.11
N ALA A 156 -2.84 -0.20 -3.67
CA ALA A 156 -3.05 -1.49 -4.32
C ALA A 156 -2.15 -1.68 -5.54
N ARG A 157 -1.96 -0.62 -6.34
CA ARG A 157 -1.05 -0.69 -7.50
C ARG A 157 0.42 -0.73 -7.09
N LEU A 158 0.81 -0.08 -5.99
CA LEU A 158 2.17 -0.22 -5.46
C LEU A 158 2.47 -1.68 -5.11
N VAL A 159 1.53 -2.41 -4.49
CA VAL A 159 1.69 -3.86 -4.25
C VAL A 159 1.88 -4.60 -5.57
N LEU A 160 0.95 -4.40 -6.51
CA LEU A 160 0.97 -5.10 -7.79
C LEU A 160 2.28 -4.91 -8.54
N PHE A 161 2.81 -3.69 -8.61
CA PHE A 161 4.05 -3.44 -9.35
C PHE A 161 5.27 -4.08 -8.67
N ASN A 162 5.27 -4.27 -7.34
CA ASN A 162 6.29 -5.10 -6.69
C ASN A 162 6.11 -6.60 -7.05
N ILE A 163 4.87 -7.09 -7.13
CA ILE A 163 4.60 -8.46 -7.60
C ILE A 163 5.09 -8.66 -9.04
N LEU A 164 4.81 -7.71 -9.94
CA LEU A 164 5.27 -7.75 -11.32
C LEU A 164 6.80 -7.66 -11.42
N GLN A 165 7.44 -6.87 -10.56
CA GLN A 165 8.90 -6.82 -10.45
C GLN A 165 9.49 -8.17 -10.04
N ALA A 166 8.92 -8.82 -9.02
CA ALA A 166 9.33 -10.15 -8.60
C ALA A 166 9.15 -11.19 -9.74
N GLN A 167 8.00 -11.15 -10.43
CA GLN A 167 7.72 -12.04 -11.57
C GLN A 167 8.72 -11.83 -12.73
N GLN A 168 9.04 -10.58 -13.06
CA GLN A 168 10.04 -10.26 -14.10
C GLN A 168 11.44 -10.75 -13.75
N GLN A 169 11.72 -10.93 -12.45
CA GLN A 169 12.97 -11.50 -11.92
C GLN A 169 12.89 -13.03 -11.71
N GLY A 170 11.83 -13.68 -12.18
CA GLY A 170 11.68 -15.13 -12.18
C GLY A 170 11.00 -15.73 -10.94
N ALA A 171 10.41 -14.91 -10.06
CA ALA A 171 9.61 -15.43 -8.95
C ALA A 171 8.38 -16.20 -9.44
N GLU A 172 8.08 -17.33 -8.79
CA GLU A 172 6.77 -17.95 -8.88
C GLU A 172 5.79 -17.14 -8.03
N VAL A 173 4.83 -16.46 -8.65
CA VAL A 173 3.81 -15.65 -7.96
C VAL A 173 2.42 -16.19 -8.25
N LYS A 174 1.62 -16.43 -7.20
CA LYS A 174 0.24 -16.92 -7.33
C LYS A 174 -0.70 -16.24 -6.34
N ASN A 175 -1.71 -15.53 -6.87
CA ASN A 175 -2.89 -15.13 -6.11
C ASN A 175 -3.95 -16.26 -6.13
N TYR A 176 -4.89 -16.21 -5.20
CA TYR A 176 -5.89 -17.25 -4.93
C TYR A 176 -5.29 -18.63 -4.62
N CYS A 177 -4.06 -18.65 -4.10
CA CYS A 177 -3.32 -19.83 -3.72
C CYS A 177 -3.07 -19.81 -2.20
N HIS A 178 -3.83 -20.62 -1.47
CA HIS A 178 -3.80 -20.66 -0.01
C HIS A 178 -2.74 -21.65 0.49
N VAL A 179 -1.86 -21.20 1.40
CA VAL A 179 -0.99 -22.10 2.16
C VAL A 179 -1.83 -22.77 3.24
N GLU A 180 -2.11 -24.07 3.07
CA GLU A 180 -2.88 -24.86 4.04
C GLU A 180 -2.00 -25.34 5.20
N LYS A 181 -0.74 -25.70 4.91
CA LYS A 181 0.20 -26.19 5.92
C LYS A 181 1.64 -25.84 5.53
N ALA A 182 2.46 -25.49 6.52
CA ALA A 182 3.90 -25.41 6.36
C ALA A 182 4.59 -26.13 7.53
N GLN A 183 5.47 -27.07 7.22
CA GLN A 183 6.17 -27.86 8.24
C GLN A 183 7.65 -28.01 7.89
N ARG A 184 8.49 -28.09 8.92
CA ARG A 184 9.92 -28.37 8.74
C ARG A 184 10.11 -29.86 8.52
N LEU A 185 10.81 -30.23 7.46
CA LEU A 185 11.32 -31.58 7.21
C LEU A 185 12.85 -31.50 7.16
N GLY A 186 13.50 -31.67 8.30
CA GLY A 186 14.94 -31.44 8.43
C GLY A 186 15.28 -29.96 8.24
N ASP A 187 16.12 -29.67 7.25
CA ASP A 187 16.65 -28.35 6.91
C ASP A 187 15.82 -27.57 5.88
N ILE A 188 14.68 -28.12 5.46
CA ILE A 188 13.78 -27.50 4.49
C ILE A 188 12.36 -27.39 5.03
N TRP A 189 11.63 -26.41 4.51
CA TRP A 189 10.19 -26.30 4.61
C TRP A 189 9.51 -27.14 3.55
N GLN A 190 8.49 -27.89 3.94
CA GLN A 190 7.48 -28.46 3.06
C GLN A 190 6.20 -27.63 3.22
N VAL A 191 5.68 -27.10 2.12
CA VAL A 191 4.52 -26.20 2.09
C VAL A 191 3.44 -26.80 1.20
N ILE A 192 2.27 -27.08 1.79
CA ILE A 192 1.08 -27.59 1.10
C ILE A 192 0.21 -26.40 0.71
N LEU A 193 -0.09 -26.31 -0.58
CA LEU A 193 -0.77 -25.20 -1.22
C LEU A 193 -2.07 -25.69 -1.86
N PHE A 194 -3.12 -24.87 -1.79
CA PHE A 194 -4.38 -25.05 -2.50
C PHE A 194 -4.62 -23.88 -3.46
N ASP A 195 -4.50 -24.14 -4.76
CA ASP A 195 -4.78 -23.18 -5.83
C ASP A 195 -6.28 -23.21 -6.14
N LYS A 196 -7.00 -22.15 -5.76
CA LYS A 196 -8.44 -22.03 -5.99
C LYS A 196 -8.77 -21.78 -7.47
N ARG A 197 -7.82 -21.30 -8.27
CA ARG A 197 -8.04 -21.03 -9.70
C ARG A 197 -8.14 -22.33 -10.48
N THR A 198 -7.31 -23.31 -10.11
CA THR A 198 -7.29 -24.64 -10.73
C THR A 198 -8.01 -25.72 -9.91
N ASN A 199 -8.41 -25.40 -8.67
CA ASN A 199 -8.97 -26.33 -7.70
C ASN A 199 -8.04 -27.54 -7.42
N THR A 200 -6.74 -27.28 -7.32
CA THR A 200 -5.73 -28.33 -7.11
C THR A 200 -4.89 -28.08 -5.87
N ARG A 201 -4.50 -29.17 -5.20
CA ARG A 201 -3.48 -29.17 -4.15
C ARG A 201 -2.13 -29.54 -4.73
N PHE A 202 -1.09 -28.88 -4.28
CA PHE A 202 0.29 -29.19 -4.66
C PHE A 202 1.26 -28.84 -3.55
N GLU A 203 2.48 -29.35 -3.68
CA GLU A 203 3.56 -29.14 -2.72
C GLU A 203 4.66 -28.25 -3.31
N ARG A 204 5.25 -27.43 -2.45
CA ARG A 204 6.53 -26.75 -2.68
C ARG A 204 7.47 -26.96 -1.51
N ARG A 205 8.76 -26.89 -1.80
CA ARG A 205 9.83 -26.98 -0.80
C ARG A 205 10.67 -25.72 -0.82
N ALA A 206 11.17 -25.28 0.33
CA ALA A 206 12.06 -24.13 0.41
C ALA A 206 13.05 -24.19 1.56
N HIS A 207 14.18 -23.50 1.42
CA HIS A 207 15.15 -23.37 2.51
C HIS A 207 14.69 -22.38 3.59
N ALA A 208 13.94 -21.32 3.22
CA ALA A 208 13.39 -20.35 4.16
C ALA A 208 11.87 -20.14 3.96
N LEU A 209 11.19 -19.75 5.04
CA LEU A 209 9.79 -19.34 5.02
C LEU A 209 9.66 -17.93 5.59
N VAL A 210 8.95 -17.06 4.87
CA VAL A 210 8.59 -15.72 5.32
C VAL A 210 7.08 -15.67 5.53
N ASN A 211 6.66 -15.41 6.77
CA ASN A 211 5.29 -15.11 7.12
C ASN A 211 5.04 -13.60 7.05
N ALA A 212 4.48 -13.16 5.93
CA ALA A 212 4.07 -11.79 5.64
C ALA A 212 2.54 -11.65 5.62
N ALA A 213 1.83 -12.48 6.37
CA ALA A 213 0.37 -12.59 6.32
C ALA A 213 -0.38 -11.46 7.05
N GLY A 214 0.28 -10.37 7.45
CA GLY A 214 -0.36 -9.17 8.02
C GLY A 214 -1.29 -9.48 9.19
N PRO A 215 -2.60 -9.16 9.13
CA PRO A 215 -3.57 -9.50 10.18
C PRO A 215 -3.61 -10.97 10.60
N TRP A 216 -3.17 -11.87 9.71
CA TRP A 216 -3.13 -13.31 9.95
C TRP A 216 -1.75 -13.81 10.40
N VAL A 217 -0.77 -12.95 10.66
CA VAL A 217 0.60 -13.36 11.04
C VAL A 217 0.59 -14.32 12.23
N ARG A 218 -0.20 -14.03 13.28
CA ARG A 218 -0.29 -14.86 14.48
C ARG A 218 -1.00 -16.18 14.19
N SER A 219 -2.19 -16.13 13.58
CA SER A 219 -2.98 -17.33 13.26
C SER A 219 -2.25 -18.25 12.29
N PHE A 220 -1.46 -17.71 11.36
CA PHE A 220 -0.65 -18.54 10.46
C PHE A 220 0.41 -19.35 11.22
N ILE A 221 1.07 -18.74 12.22
CA ILE A 221 2.06 -19.45 13.04
C ILE A 221 1.39 -20.54 13.87
N THR A 222 0.23 -20.26 14.46
CA THR A 222 -0.46 -21.23 15.33
C THR A 222 -1.15 -22.34 14.55
N ASP A 223 -1.84 -21.99 13.46
CA ASP A 223 -2.81 -22.88 12.81
C ASP A 223 -2.20 -23.61 11.59
N ASN A 224 -1.25 -22.97 10.90
CA ASN A 224 -0.64 -23.54 9.69
C ASN A 224 0.77 -24.10 9.92
N ILE A 225 1.48 -23.63 10.96
CA ILE A 225 2.85 -24.10 11.32
C ILE A 225 2.86 -24.94 12.62
N ASP A 226 1.81 -24.90 13.43
CA ASP A 226 1.75 -25.50 14.78
C ASP A 226 2.86 -25.00 15.72
N ALA A 227 3.16 -23.70 15.68
CA ALA A 227 4.19 -23.06 16.49
C ALA A 227 3.62 -21.96 17.40
N VAL A 228 4.44 -21.51 18.35
CA VAL A 228 4.10 -20.39 19.24
C VAL A 228 4.52 -19.09 18.57
N SER A 229 3.57 -18.16 18.43
CA SER A 229 3.85 -16.82 17.93
C SER A 229 4.71 -16.05 18.93
N PRO A 230 5.80 -15.40 18.49
CA PRO A 230 6.70 -14.67 19.38
C PRO A 230 6.10 -13.37 19.93
N TYR A 231 5.07 -12.83 19.27
CA TYR A 231 4.40 -11.59 19.66
C TYR A 231 2.88 -11.71 19.54
N GLY A 232 2.18 -10.92 20.35
CA GLY A 232 0.77 -10.62 20.13
C GLY A 232 0.55 -9.77 18.88
N ILE A 233 -0.71 -9.70 18.45
CA ILE A 233 -1.15 -8.77 17.41
C ILE A 233 -2.41 -8.08 17.88
N ARG A 234 -2.44 -6.75 17.74
CA ARG A 234 -3.64 -5.95 17.93
C ARG A 234 -4.17 -5.50 16.59
N LEU A 235 -5.45 -5.78 16.37
CA LEU A 235 -6.14 -5.42 15.14
C LEU A 235 -6.87 -4.11 15.35
N ILE A 236 -6.32 -3.04 14.80
CA ILE A 236 -6.96 -1.72 14.89
C ILE A 236 -7.65 -1.42 13.56
N LYS A 237 -8.98 -1.48 13.56
CA LYS A 237 -9.83 -1.06 12.44
C LYS A 237 -9.64 0.44 12.17
N GLY A 238 -9.52 0.76 10.89
CA GLY A 238 -9.59 2.12 10.39
C GLY A 238 -10.39 2.16 9.10
N SER A 239 -11.32 3.09 9.07
CA SER A 239 -12.28 3.25 7.98
C SER A 239 -12.14 4.61 7.32
N HIS A 240 -12.65 4.70 6.09
CA HIS A 240 -12.68 5.90 5.29
C HIS A 240 -14.01 6.01 4.56
N ILE A 241 -14.45 7.26 4.35
CA ILE A 241 -15.60 7.60 3.52
C ILE A 241 -15.12 8.38 2.29
N ILE A 242 -15.82 8.19 1.17
CA ILE A 242 -15.58 8.90 -0.08
C ILE A 242 -16.85 9.67 -0.40
N VAL A 243 -16.71 10.97 -0.62
CA VAL A 243 -17.79 11.91 -0.94
C VAL A 243 -17.42 12.70 -2.21
N PRO A 244 -18.38 13.32 -2.91
CA PRO A 244 -18.08 14.32 -3.92
C PRO A 244 -17.12 15.39 -3.39
N LYS A 245 -16.30 15.95 -4.27
CA LYS A 245 -15.24 16.90 -3.88
C LYS A 245 -15.80 18.04 -3.00
N ILE A 246 -15.26 18.19 -1.78
CA ILE A 246 -15.76 19.21 -0.83
C ILE A 246 -15.20 20.62 -1.10
N HIS A 247 -14.12 20.75 -1.89
CA HIS A 247 -13.51 22.00 -2.31
C HIS A 247 -12.69 21.84 -3.60
N HIS A 248 -12.44 22.89 -4.36
CA HIS A 248 -11.70 22.77 -5.63
C HIS A 248 -10.17 22.78 -5.52
N GLU A 249 -9.62 23.06 -4.34
CA GLU A 249 -8.16 23.11 -4.12
C GLU A 249 -7.45 21.76 -4.36
N GLU A 250 -6.17 21.82 -4.75
CA GLU A 250 -5.32 20.64 -4.97
C GLU A 250 -4.72 20.08 -3.67
N GLN A 251 -4.73 20.87 -2.60
CA GLN A 251 -4.13 20.50 -1.33
C GLN A 251 -5.03 19.55 -0.54
N ALA A 252 -4.43 18.61 0.19
CA ALA A 252 -5.12 17.87 1.23
C ALA A 252 -5.17 18.69 2.53
N TYR A 253 -6.12 18.36 3.40
CA TYR A 253 -6.23 18.92 4.74
C TYR A 253 -5.92 17.88 5.81
N LEU A 254 -5.24 18.32 6.87
CA LEU A 254 -5.00 17.56 8.09
C LEU A 254 -5.74 18.24 9.24
N LEU A 255 -6.89 17.68 9.62
CA LEU A 255 -7.78 18.22 10.64
C LEU A 255 -7.37 17.71 12.01
N GLN A 256 -7.33 18.58 13.01
CA GLN A 256 -7.11 18.21 14.40
C GLN A 256 -8.46 18.01 15.07
N ASN A 257 -8.66 16.86 15.69
CA ASN A 257 -9.90 16.53 16.39
C ASN A 257 -9.75 16.66 17.91
N ASP A 258 -10.88 16.76 18.61
CA ASP A 258 -10.92 17.04 20.05
C ASP A 258 -10.35 15.88 20.90
N ASP A 259 -10.32 14.66 20.33
CA ASP A 259 -9.71 13.46 20.92
C ASP A 259 -8.18 13.35 20.67
N GLN A 260 -7.56 14.44 20.21
CA GLN A 260 -6.15 14.56 19.83
C GLN A 260 -5.75 13.81 18.55
N ARG A 261 -6.67 13.08 17.91
CA ARG A 261 -6.41 12.41 16.64
C ARG A 261 -6.41 13.42 15.50
N ILE A 262 -5.91 12.95 14.36
CA ILE A 262 -5.90 13.71 13.12
C ILE A 262 -6.70 12.97 12.05
N VAL A 263 -7.44 13.72 11.25
CA VAL A 263 -8.23 13.21 10.13
C VAL A 263 -7.81 13.93 8.85
N PHE A 264 -7.57 13.17 7.80
CA PHE A 264 -7.24 13.69 6.49
C PHE A 264 -8.50 13.91 5.66
N VAL A 265 -8.49 14.98 4.86
CA VAL A 265 -9.35 15.15 3.70
C VAL A 265 -8.44 15.26 2.48
N ILE A 266 -8.51 14.28 1.58
CA ILE A 266 -7.57 14.11 0.48
C ILE A 266 -8.33 14.23 -0.85
N PRO A 267 -7.94 15.15 -1.76
CA PRO A 267 -8.45 15.14 -3.13
C PRO A 267 -8.22 13.78 -3.80
N TYR A 268 -9.28 13.18 -4.34
CA TYR A 268 -9.26 11.79 -4.79
C TYR A 268 -9.98 11.61 -6.12
N LEU A 269 -9.34 10.91 -7.07
CA LEU A 269 -9.87 10.59 -8.41
C LEU A 269 -10.51 11.79 -9.12
N ASP A 270 -9.89 12.97 -8.99
CA ASP A 270 -10.27 14.28 -9.53
C ASP A 270 -11.58 14.89 -8.97
N ASP A 271 -12.63 14.07 -8.86
CA ASP A 271 -14.01 14.48 -8.58
C ASP A 271 -14.47 14.18 -7.13
N TYR A 272 -13.60 13.58 -6.29
CA TYR A 272 -13.96 13.13 -4.94
C TYR A 272 -13.03 13.66 -3.85
N SER A 273 -13.46 13.49 -2.61
CA SER A 273 -12.66 13.67 -1.40
C SER A 273 -12.66 12.38 -0.59
N LEU A 274 -11.46 11.88 -0.28
CA LEU A 274 -11.24 10.74 0.59
C LEU A 274 -11.01 11.25 2.02
N ILE A 275 -11.88 10.83 2.95
CA ILE A 275 -11.88 11.29 4.33
C ILE A 275 -11.57 10.12 5.26
N GLY A 276 -10.57 10.29 6.13
CA GLY A 276 -10.24 9.26 7.11
C GLY A 276 -9.03 9.60 7.97
N THR A 277 -8.77 8.87 9.04
CA THR A 277 -9.35 7.56 9.36
C THR A 277 -9.66 7.42 10.84
N THR A 278 -10.27 6.31 11.21
CA THR A 278 -10.63 5.90 12.57
C THR A 278 -9.58 4.95 13.17
N ASP A 279 -9.63 4.75 14.49
CA ASP A 279 -8.79 3.83 15.24
C ASP A 279 -9.71 3.12 16.25
N VAL A 280 -10.22 1.94 15.89
CA VAL A 280 -11.18 1.14 16.68
C VAL A 280 -10.60 -0.25 16.91
N GLU A 281 -10.58 -0.74 18.15
CA GLU A 281 -10.15 -2.12 18.43
C GLU A 281 -11.09 -3.10 17.71
N TYR A 282 -10.53 -4.09 17.03
CA TYR A 282 -11.29 -5.04 16.23
C TYR A 282 -11.03 -6.48 16.68
N GLN A 283 -12.12 -7.24 16.80
CA GLN A 283 -12.09 -8.68 17.04
C GLN A 283 -12.91 -9.38 15.96
N GLY A 284 -12.41 -10.51 15.47
CA GLY A 284 -13.07 -11.30 14.44
C GLY A 284 -12.26 -11.40 13.16
N ASP A 285 -12.91 -11.87 12.09
CA ASP A 285 -12.27 -12.12 10.80
C ASP A 285 -11.88 -10.79 10.11
N PRO A 286 -10.59 -10.53 9.85
CA PRO A 286 -10.16 -9.33 9.13
C PRO A 286 -10.77 -9.18 7.73
N ARG A 287 -11.26 -10.26 7.09
CA ARG A 287 -11.94 -10.18 5.79
C ARG A 287 -13.35 -9.61 5.86
N LYS A 288 -13.95 -9.55 7.05
CA LYS A 288 -15.33 -9.06 7.27
C LYS A 288 -15.37 -7.64 7.81
N VAL A 289 -14.22 -6.99 7.95
CA VAL A 289 -14.13 -5.63 8.50
C VAL A 289 -14.90 -4.64 7.63
N THR A 290 -15.78 -3.88 8.26
CA THR A 290 -16.62 -2.87 7.61
C THR A 290 -16.72 -1.65 8.51
N ILE A 291 -16.99 -0.50 7.90
CA ILE A 291 -17.25 0.74 8.62
C ILE A 291 -18.56 0.63 9.41
N ASP A 292 -18.60 1.18 10.62
CA ASP A 292 -19.84 1.30 11.40
C ASP A 292 -20.36 2.74 11.45
N GLN A 293 -21.59 2.92 11.96
CA GLN A 293 -22.23 4.23 12.01
C GLN A 293 -21.48 5.22 12.90
N GLN A 294 -20.83 4.77 13.98
CA GLN A 294 -20.08 5.67 14.87
C GLN A 294 -18.84 6.23 14.15
N GLU A 295 -18.19 5.42 13.34
CA GLU A 295 -17.08 5.86 12.49
C GLU A 295 -17.55 6.85 11.41
N VAL A 296 -18.71 6.63 10.79
CA VAL A 296 -19.31 7.58 9.83
C VAL A 296 -19.58 8.92 10.51
N ASP A 297 -20.27 8.91 11.64
CA ASP A 297 -20.63 10.12 12.39
C ASP A 297 -19.37 10.87 12.84
N TYR A 298 -18.35 10.15 13.31
CA TYR A 298 -17.05 10.71 13.69
C TYR A 298 -16.36 11.45 12.53
N LEU A 299 -16.33 10.84 11.34
CA LEU A 299 -15.68 11.43 10.17
C LEU A 299 -16.47 12.62 9.60
N ILE A 300 -17.80 12.57 9.65
CA ILE A 300 -18.65 13.70 9.24
C ILE A 300 -18.49 14.86 10.23
N ASP A 301 -18.52 14.60 11.53
CA ASP A 301 -18.43 15.63 12.58
C ASP A 301 -17.13 16.44 12.45
N VAL A 302 -15.98 15.77 12.31
CA VAL A 302 -14.70 16.48 12.19
C VAL A 302 -14.62 17.33 10.92
N VAL A 303 -15.18 16.87 9.79
CA VAL A 303 -15.24 17.66 8.55
C VAL A 303 -16.16 18.87 8.73
N ASN A 304 -17.37 18.65 9.23
CA ASN A 304 -18.38 19.68 9.43
C ASN A 304 -17.96 20.72 10.48
N LYS A 305 -17.08 20.37 11.43
CA LYS A 305 -16.45 21.32 12.35
C LYS A 305 -15.45 22.26 11.68
N HIS A 306 -14.84 21.88 10.55
CA HIS A 306 -13.75 22.63 9.92
C HIS A 306 -14.17 23.38 8.64
N PHE A 307 -14.98 22.76 7.79
CA PHE A 307 -15.32 23.28 6.46
C PHE A 307 -16.62 24.08 6.48
N ILE A 308 -16.79 25.01 5.52
CA ILE A 308 -18.07 25.67 5.28
C ILE A 308 -19.07 24.73 4.58
N HIS A 309 -18.57 23.95 3.63
CA HIS A 309 -19.36 22.96 2.90
C HIS A 309 -19.62 21.78 3.84
N GLN A 310 -20.86 21.64 4.29
CA GLN A 310 -21.28 20.57 5.18
C GLN A 310 -21.58 19.31 4.36
N ILE A 311 -21.15 18.16 4.86
CA ILE A 311 -21.48 16.85 4.31
C ILE A 311 -22.44 16.09 5.25
N LYS A 312 -23.20 15.17 4.68
CA LYS A 312 -24.08 14.24 5.39
C LYS A 312 -23.86 12.80 4.93
N ALA A 313 -24.41 11.83 5.65
CA ALA A 313 -24.25 10.41 5.33
C ALA A 313 -24.73 10.07 3.91
N ASP A 314 -25.80 10.72 3.43
CA ASP A 314 -26.31 10.53 2.06
C ASP A 314 -25.33 10.94 0.96
N ASP A 315 -24.33 11.79 1.27
CA ASP A 315 -23.34 12.24 0.28
C ASP A 315 -22.22 11.20 0.08
N ILE A 316 -22.19 10.14 0.88
CA ILE A 316 -21.17 9.09 0.80
C ILE A 316 -21.43 8.22 -0.42
N VAL A 317 -20.50 8.24 -1.37
CA VAL A 317 -20.58 7.43 -2.60
C VAL A 317 -19.92 6.05 -2.44
N SER A 318 -18.97 5.94 -1.49
CA SER A 318 -18.29 4.68 -1.22
C SER A 318 -17.59 4.74 0.15
N THR A 319 -17.35 3.56 0.73
CA THR A 319 -16.61 3.41 1.98
C THR A 319 -15.67 2.22 1.87
N TYR A 320 -14.56 2.26 2.60
CA TYR A 320 -13.73 1.08 2.81
C TYR A 320 -13.18 1.04 4.23
N SER A 321 -12.84 -0.16 4.68
CA SER A 321 -12.27 -0.40 6.00
C SER A 321 -11.17 -1.45 5.92
N GLY A 322 -10.23 -1.38 6.84
CA GLY A 322 -9.16 -2.35 6.99
C GLY A 322 -8.68 -2.40 8.43
N VAL A 323 -8.02 -3.50 8.81
CA VAL A 323 -7.39 -3.62 10.13
C VAL A 323 -5.87 -3.48 10.01
N ARG A 324 -5.29 -2.70 10.92
CA ARG A 324 -3.85 -2.51 11.07
C ARG A 324 -3.32 -3.64 11.96
N PRO A 325 -2.40 -4.48 11.47
CA PRO A 325 -1.80 -5.57 12.25
C PRO A 325 -0.65 -5.04 13.10
N LEU A 326 -0.96 -4.34 14.20
CA LEU A 326 0.06 -3.71 15.02
C LEU A 326 0.69 -4.72 15.99
N CYS A 327 2.01 -4.64 16.16
CA CYS A 327 2.71 -5.42 17.18
C CYS A 327 2.16 -5.01 18.55
N ASP A 328 1.84 -5.98 19.39
CA ASP A 328 1.34 -5.71 20.73
C ASP A 328 2.48 -5.21 21.63
N ASP A 329 2.48 -3.91 21.90
CA ASP A 329 3.46 -3.22 22.75
C ASP A 329 2.91 -2.91 24.16
N GLU A 330 1.78 -3.53 24.54
CA GLU A 330 1.07 -3.35 25.80
C GLU A 330 0.51 -1.92 26.04
N SER A 331 0.42 -1.07 25.00
CA SER A 331 -0.17 0.28 25.13
C SER A 331 -1.69 0.25 25.43
N ASP A 332 -2.17 1.06 26.37
CA ASP A 332 -3.61 1.11 26.70
C ASP A 332 -4.50 1.68 25.56
N SER A 333 -3.98 2.61 24.75
CA SER A 333 -4.77 3.32 23.72
C SER A 333 -4.42 2.90 22.29
N PRO A 334 -5.40 2.53 21.43
CA PRO A 334 -5.18 2.18 20.02
C PRO A 334 -4.38 3.21 19.21
N GLN A 335 -4.51 4.51 19.52
CA GLN A 335 -3.81 5.58 18.79
C GLN A 335 -2.33 5.73 19.18
N ALA A 336 -1.94 5.21 20.35
CA ALA A 336 -0.59 5.32 20.91
C ALA A 336 0.32 4.13 20.54
N ILE A 337 -0.26 2.96 20.23
CA ILE A 337 0.50 1.76 19.80
C ILE A 337 1.53 2.13 18.72
N THR A 338 2.74 1.61 18.80
CA THR A 338 3.74 1.90 17.77
C THR A 338 3.27 1.48 16.38
N ARG A 339 3.58 2.31 15.38
CA ARG A 339 3.33 2.00 13.96
C ARG A 339 4.59 1.49 13.26
N ASP A 340 5.65 1.27 14.03
CA ASP A 340 6.88 0.67 13.57
C ASP A 340 6.68 -0.83 13.25
N TYR A 341 7.69 -1.46 12.68
CA TYR A 341 7.67 -2.89 12.37
C TYR A 341 8.64 -3.68 13.24
N THR A 342 8.30 -4.95 13.46
CA THR A 342 9.16 -5.91 14.13
C THR A 342 9.33 -7.14 13.23
N LEU A 343 10.59 -7.51 12.99
CA LEU A 343 10.96 -8.72 12.27
C LEU A 343 11.40 -9.77 13.29
N SER A 344 10.76 -10.93 13.27
CA SER A 344 11.08 -12.03 14.17
C SER A 344 11.62 -13.23 13.40
N LEU A 345 12.90 -13.52 13.57
CA LEU A 345 13.56 -14.69 13.01
C LEU A 345 13.55 -15.84 14.02
N GLN A 346 12.83 -16.92 13.71
CA GLN A 346 12.82 -18.15 14.48
C GLN A 346 13.68 -19.22 13.80
N GLN A 347 14.63 -19.75 14.55
CA GLN A 347 15.52 -20.84 14.14
C GLN A 347 15.19 -22.11 14.95
N GLN A 348 15.52 -23.27 14.40
CA GLN A 348 15.49 -24.51 15.17
C GLN A 348 16.71 -24.53 16.09
N ALA A 349 16.50 -24.62 17.41
CA ALA A 349 17.59 -24.88 18.33
C ALA A 349 18.15 -26.28 17.99
N SER A 350 19.42 -26.36 17.64
CA SER A 350 20.10 -27.64 17.47
C SER A 350 20.11 -28.37 18.81
N LEU A 351 19.27 -29.41 18.93
CA LEU A 351 19.39 -30.40 20.00
C LEU A 351 20.65 -31.21 19.73
N GLN A 352 21.81 -30.71 20.15
CA GLN A 352 23.00 -31.50 20.52
C GLN A 352 24.08 -30.59 21.13
N GLN A 353 24.09 -30.50 22.46
CA GLN A 353 25.32 -30.19 23.19
C GLN A 353 26.26 -31.39 23.00
N GLY A 354 27.40 -31.22 22.33
CA GLY A 354 28.47 -32.23 22.43
C GLY A 354 29.49 -32.35 21.31
N SER A 355 29.33 -31.75 20.13
CA SER A 355 30.33 -31.91 19.06
C SER A 355 30.45 -30.69 18.16
N SER A 356 31.68 -30.23 18.02
CA SER A 356 32.24 -29.22 17.11
C SER A 356 31.37 -28.84 15.89
N GLU A 357 31.03 -27.54 15.83
CA GLU A 357 30.82 -26.73 14.62
C GLU A 357 30.25 -27.44 13.37
N GLN A 358 29.04 -28.01 13.46
CA GLN A 358 28.22 -28.18 12.26
C GLN A 358 27.39 -26.92 12.04
N LYS A 359 27.86 -26.05 11.13
CA LYS A 359 27.15 -24.91 10.52
C LYS A 359 25.95 -25.34 9.64
N GLY A 360 25.38 -26.52 9.87
CA GLY A 360 24.39 -27.15 9.00
C GLY A 360 22.98 -27.07 9.55
N GLU A 361 22.04 -26.82 8.64
CA GLU A 361 20.63 -27.23 8.76
C GLU A 361 19.74 -26.33 9.63
N GLN A 362 19.42 -25.14 9.11
CA GLN A 362 18.38 -24.29 9.67
C GLN A 362 17.41 -23.88 8.55
N ALA A 363 16.13 -24.21 8.71
CA ALA A 363 15.07 -23.77 7.81
C ALA A 363 14.43 -22.47 8.34
N PRO A 364 15.03 -21.27 8.28
CA PRO A 364 14.55 -20.11 9.04
C PRO A 364 13.06 -19.77 8.77
N LEU A 365 12.36 -19.35 9.83
CA LEU A 365 11.05 -18.69 9.73
C LEU A 365 11.21 -17.22 10.07
N LEU A 366 10.98 -16.33 9.12
CA LEU A 366 10.93 -14.89 9.35
C LEU A 366 9.48 -14.42 9.38
N SER A 367 9.02 -13.85 10.50
CA SER A 367 7.65 -13.34 10.65
C SER A 367 7.63 -11.81 10.79
N ILE A 368 6.64 -11.17 10.17
CA ILE A 368 6.52 -9.71 10.08
C ILE A 368 5.33 -9.22 10.90
N PHE A 369 5.60 -8.38 11.90
CA PHE A 369 4.59 -7.70 12.71
C PHE A 369 4.62 -6.20 12.40
N GLY A 370 3.45 -5.61 12.11
CA GLY A 370 3.37 -4.21 11.68
C GLY A 370 3.89 -3.99 10.24
N GLY A 371 4.51 -2.83 10.03
CA GLY A 371 5.02 -2.41 8.72
C GLY A 371 4.02 -1.53 7.96
N LYS A 372 4.41 -0.26 7.77
CA LYS A 372 3.62 0.70 7.00
C LYS A 372 3.88 0.51 5.51
N LEU A 373 2.90 0.91 4.69
CA LEU A 373 3.09 1.07 3.25
C LEU A 373 4.32 1.95 2.95
N THR A 374 4.60 2.97 3.75
CA THR A 374 5.74 3.89 3.56
C THR A 374 7.10 3.23 3.76
N THR A 375 7.24 2.30 4.71
CA THR A 375 8.53 1.70 5.08
C THR A 375 8.76 0.33 4.45
N TYR A 376 7.83 -0.15 3.62
CA TYR A 376 7.84 -1.52 3.10
C TYR A 376 9.15 -1.93 2.43
N ARG A 377 9.80 -1.03 1.69
CA ARG A 377 11.05 -1.31 0.97
C ARG A 377 12.22 -1.46 1.93
N LYS A 378 12.31 -0.59 2.95
CA LYS A 378 13.31 -0.72 4.02
C LYS A 378 13.08 -1.96 4.89
N LEU A 379 11.82 -2.27 5.17
CA LEU A 379 11.44 -3.52 5.83
C LEU A 379 11.89 -4.73 5.02
N ALA A 380 11.66 -4.74 3.70
CA ALA A 380 12.11 -5.81 2.82
C ALA A 380 13.64 -5.95 2.79
N GLU A 381 14.36 -4.84 2.72
CA GLU A 381 15.83 -4.82 2.78
C GLU A 381 16.34 -5.42 4.10
N SER A 382 15.76 -5.00 5.24
CA SER A 382 16.09 -5.55 6.56
C SER A 382 15.73 -7.03 6.70
N ALA A 383 14.64 -7.47 6.07
CA ALA A 383 14.25 -8.88 6.05
C ALA A 383 15.26 -9.74 5.30
N MET A 384 15.77 -9.24 4.16
CA MET A 384 16.83 -9.92 3.41
C MET A 384 18.14 -9.92 4.19
N ASP A 385 18.47 -8.84 4.89
CA ASP A 385 19.69 -8.78 5.71
C ASP A 385 19.66 -9.83 6.84
N GLN A 386 18.50 -10.09 7.45
CA GLN A 386 18.35 -11.18 8.43
C GLN A 386 18.43 -12.58 7.81
N LEU A 387 18.04 -12.73 6.53
CA LEU A 387 18.13 -14.00 5.80
C LEU A 387 19.48 -14.23 5.11
N ALA A 388 20.30 -13.19 4.95
CA ALA A 388 21.62 -13.26 4.29
C ALA A 388 22.53 -14.37 4.84
N PRO A 389 22.62 -14.63 6.16
CA PRO A 389 23.46 -15.69 6.69
C PRO A 389 23.10 -17.10 6.20
N PHE A 390 21.86 -17.31 5.72
CA PHE A 390 21.36 -18.59 5.21
C PHE A 390 21.57 -18.74 3.70
N PHE A 391 21.91 -17.66 3.00
CA PHE A 391 22.08 -17.64 1.54
C PHE A 391 23.42 -16.98 1.18
N PRO A 392 24.55 -17.70 1.28
CA PRO A 392 25.89 -17.13 1.06
C PRO A 392 26.14 -16.56 -0.35
N GLN A 393 25.30 -16.94 -1.32
CA GLN A 393 25.36 -16.47 -2.72
C GLN A 393 24.33 -15.37 -3.02
N MET A 394 23.60 -14.90 -2.00
CA MET A 394 22.62 -13.82 -2.17
C MET A 394 23.34 -12.52 -2.57
N GLY A 395 22.79 -11.82 -3.56
CA GLY A 395 23.30 -10.52 -4.01
C GLY A 395 23.10 -9.40 -2.99
N ASP A 396 23.73 -8.25 -3.27
CA ASP A 396 23.63 -7.04 -2.44
C ASP A 396 22.25 -6.37 -2.51
N SER A 397 21.98 -5.46 -1.58
CA SER A 397 20.79 -4.60 -1.61
C SER A 397 20.77 -3.75 -2.89
N TRP A 398 19.63 -3.72 -3.59
CA TRP A 398 19.51 -3.07 -4.91
C TRP A 398 18.26 -2.20 -5.05
N THR A 399 17.25 -2.39 -4.18
CA THR A 399 15.90 -1.84 -4.39
C THR A 399 15.82 -0.32 -4.27
N ALA A 400 16.76 0.35 -3.60
CA ALA A 400 16.78 1.80 -3.43
C ALA A 400 16.97 2.57 -4.75
N GLU A 401 17.66 1.96 -5.72
CA GLU A 401 17.94 2.56 -7.05
C GLU A 401 17.02 2.01 -8.15
N SER A 402 16.29 0.94 -7.84
CA SER A 402 15.37 0.30 -8.77
C SER A 402 14.13 1.13 -9.08
N ILE A 403 13.62 0.96 -10.30
CA ILE A 403 12.34 1.51 -10.75
C ILE A 403 11.34 0.35 -10.86
N LEU A 404 10.10 0.58 -10.45
CA LEU A 404 9.03 -0.40 -10.62
C LEU A 404 8.49 -0.41 -12.05
N PRO A 405 7.97 -1.56 -12.53
CA PRO A 405 7.39 -1.66 -13.86
C PRO A 405 6.39 -0.53 -14.14
N GLY A 406 6.54 0.15 -15.28
CA GLY A 406 5.70 1.29 -15.66
C GLY A 406 6.30 2.65 -15.26
N GLY A 407 7.30 2.65 -14.38
CA GLY A 407 8.01 3.85 -13.96
C GLY A 407 9.22 4.21 -14.84
N GLU A 408 9.70 3.28 -15.66
CA GLU A 408 10.93 3.45 -16.43
C GLU A 408 10.78 4.58 -17.45
N GLN A 409 11.69 5.57 -17.41
CA GLN A 409 11.65 6.74 -18.29
C GLN A 409 10.29 7.47 -18.28
N TYR A 410 9.53 7.35 -17.19
CA TYR A 410 8.21 7.95 -17.11
C TYR A 410 8.30 9.48 -17.05
N ASP A 411 7.74 10.12 -18.07
CA ASP A 411 7.39 11.53 -18.10
C ASP A 411 5.93 11.64 -18.55
N GLU A 412 5.08 12.19 -17.69
CA GLU A 412 3.64 12.25 -17.91
C GLU A 412 3.28 12.99 -19.20
N ASN A 413 3.93 14.13 -19.47
CA ASN A 413 3.65 14.96 -20.64
C ASN A 413 4.07 14.25 -21.92
N GLN A 414 5.25 13.63 -21.92
CA GLN A 414 5.76 12.88 -23.06
C GLN A 414 4.89 11.65 -23.33
N LEU A 415 4.55 10.87 -22.29
CA LEU A 415 3.71 9.69 -22.42
C LEU A 415 2.31 10.07 -22.94
N THR A 416 1.68 11.10 -22.36
CA THR A 416 0.36 11.56 -22.79
C THR A 416 0.36 12.00 -24.25
N ARG A 417 1.40 12.72 -24.71
CA ARG A 417 1.54 13.10 -26.12
C ARG A 417 1.68 11.88 -27.03
N GLN A 418 2.49 10.90 -26.64
CA GLN A 418 2.69 9.67 -27.40
C GLN A 418 1.39 8.87 -27.52
N LEU A 419 0.69 8.66 -26.40
CA LEU A 419 -0.59 7.93 -26.41
C LEU A 419 -1.68 8.70 -27.17
N ARG A 420 -1.71 10.04 -27.11
CA ARG A 420 -2.62 10.87 -27.91
C ARG A 420 -2.38 10.73 -29.41
N GLN A 421 -1.12 10.67 -29.82
CA GLN A 421 -0.76 10.48 -31.22
C GLN A 421 -1.14 9.10 -31.72
N GLN A 422 -0.95 8.07 -30.89
CA GLN A 422 -1.28 6.69 -31.21
C GLN A 422 -2.80 6.44 -31.20
N CYS A 423 -3.52 7.01 -30.23
CA CYS A 423 -4.94 6.77 -30.00
C CYS A 423 -5.72 8.10 -29.91
N PRO A 424 -5.86 8.85 -31.02
CA PRO A 424 -6.51 10.16 -31.02
C PRO A 424 -8.00 10.13 -30.64
N TRP A 425 -8.67 8.98 -30.78
CA TRP A 425 -10.08 8.77 -30.42
C TRP A 425 -10.32 8.62 -28.90
N LEU A 426 -9.29 8.29 -28.10
CA LEU A 426 -9.46 8.18 -26.65
C LEU A 426 -9.65 9.56 -26.01
N ASP A 427 -10.64 9.69 -25.13
CA ASP A 427 -10.87 10.94 -24.44
C ASP A 427 -9.72 11.31 -23.47
N ASN A 428 -9.68 12.58 -23.04
CA ASN A 428 -8.65 13.08 -22.14
C ASN A 428 -8.63 12.36 -20.78
N LYS A 429 -9.80 11.97 -20.26
CA LYS A 429 -9.91 11.32 -18.94
C LYS A 429 -9.29 9.92 -18.98
N THR A 430 -9.56 9.17 -20.05
CA THR A 430 -9.04 7.81 -20.28
C THR A 430 -7.53 7.83 -20.48
N LEU A 431 -7.01 8.75 -21.29
CA LEU A 431 -5.57 8.89 -21.48
C LEU A 431 -4.85 9.29 -20.20
N HIS A 432 -5.38 10.25 -19.45
CA HIS A 432 -4.84 10.64 -18.14
C HIS A 432 -4.81 9.43 -17.19
N ARG A 433 -5.92 8.69 -17.10
CA ARG A 433 -6.02 7.48 -16.29
C ARG A 433 -4.97 6.45 -16.70
N TYR A 434 -4.78 6.16 -17.98
CA TYR A 434 -3.77 5.21 -18.43
C TYR A 434 -2.34 5.63 -18.05
N CYS A 435 -2.02 6.92 -18.20
CA CYS A 435 -0.73 7.47 -17.81
C CYS A 435 -0.46 7.34 -16.30
N HIS A 436 -1.45 7.56 -15.44
CA HIS A 436 -1.29 7.51 -13.97
C HIS A 436 -1.49 6.11 -13.37
N GLN A 437 -2.09 5.20 -14.12
CA GLN A 437 -2.41 3.86 -13.62
C GLN A 437 -1.38 2.80 -14.07
N TYR A 438 -0.99 2.85 -15.35
CA TYR A 438 -0.09 1.87 -15.97
C TYR A 438 1.30 2.44 -16.24
N GLY A 439 1.44 3.76 -16.25
CA GLY A 439 2.68 4.41 -16.67
C GLY A 439 3.09 3.96 -18.06
N THR A 440 4.37 3.63 -18.24
CA THR A 440 4.88 3.15 -19.53
C THR A 440 4.33 1.79 -19.97
N GLN A 441 3.70 1.02 -19.07
CA GLN A 441 3.01 -0.22 -19.46
C GLN A 441 1.76 0.05 -20.32
N ALA A 442 1.20 1.25 -20.30
CA ALA A 442 0.11 1.63 -21.20
C ALA A 442 0.49 1.44 -22.68
N LYS A 443 1.77 1.61 -23.02
CA LYS A 443 2.27 1.34 -24.39
C LYS A 443 2.22 -0.14 -24.74
N LYS A 444 2.49 -1.02 -23.77
CA LYS A 444 2.40 -2.47 -23.97
C LYS A 444 0.96 -2.90 -24.18
N MET A 445 0.06 -2.39 -23.36
CA MET A 445 -1.39 -2.61 -23.50
C MET A 445 -1.91 -2.21 -24.89
N LEU A 446 -1.30 -1.20 -25.51
CA LEU A 446 -1.74 -0.64 -26.80
C LEU A 446 -0.82 -1.01 -27.98
N THR A 447 0.10 -1.97 -27.85
CA THR A 447 1.22 -2.15 -28.81
C THR A 447 0.80 -2.41 -30.27
N ASP A 448 -0.40 -2.91 -30.52
CA ASP A 448 -0.91 -3.19 -31.87
C ASP A 448 -2.23 -2.47 -32.22
N ILE A 449 -2.63 -1.48 -31.42
CA ILE A 449 -3.88 -0.72 -31.64
C ILE A 449 -3.60 0.51 -32.52
N GLN A 450 -4.26 0.59 -33.67
CA GLN A 450 -4.16 1.66 -34.68
C GLN A 450 -5.50 2.38 -34.94
N GLN A 451 -6.64 1.77 -34.56
CA GLN A 451 -7.98 2.35 -34.68
C GLN A 451 -8.88 1.94 -33.50
N GLU A 452 -9.94 2.72 -33.24
CA GLU A 452 -10.82 2.47 -32.09
C GLU A 452 -11.46 1.08 -32.09
N THR A 453 -11.83 0.57 -33.27
CA THR A 453 -12.46 -0.75 -33.40
C THR A 453 -11.57 -1.91 -32.92
N GLU A 454 -10.26 -1.71 -32.84
CA GLU A 454 -9.30 -2.70 -32.35
C GLU A 454 -9.23 -2.73 -30.81
N MET A 455 -9.78 -1.71 -30.12
CA MET A 455 -9.91 -1.71 -28.65
C MET A 455 -10.94 -2.74 -28.13
N GLY A 456 -11.65 -3.40 -29.04
CA GLY A 456 -12.72 -4.36 -28.75
C GLY A 456 -13.98 -3.68 -28.24
N HIS A 457 -14.73 -4.39 -27.39
CA HIS A 457 -15.99 -3.85 -26.84
C HIS A 457 -15.77 -2.60 -25.98
N HIS A 458 -16.57 -1.55 -26.21
CA HIS A 458 -16.63 -0.37 -25.35
C HIS A 458 -17.73 -0.57 -24.30
N PHE A 459 -17.34 -0.79 -23.05
CA PHE A 459 -18.28 -1.02 -21.95
C PHE A 459 -18.99 0.26 -21.51
N GLY A 460 -18.35 1.41 -21.75
CA GLY A 460 -18.81 2.75 -21.37
C GLY A 460 -17.81 3.50 -20.50
N GLN A 461 -17.95 4.82 -20.42
CA GLN A 461 -17.12 5.71 -19.58
C GLN A 461 -15.60 5.51 -19.73
N GLY A 462 -15.15 5.24 -20.96
CA GLY A 462 -13.72 5.09 -21.29
C GLY A 462 -13.11 3.73 -20.92
N VAL A 463 -13.94 2.70 -20.67
CA VAL A 463 -13.48 1.33 -20.42
C VAL A 463 -13.68 0.48 -21.68
N TYR A 464 -12.59 -0.13 -22.13
CA TYR A 464 -12.54 -0.95 -23.33
C TYR A 464 -12.07 -2.37 -23.00
N GLN A 465 -12.43 -3.33 -23.86
CA GLN A 465 -12.05 -4.72 -23.74
C GLN A 465 -10.54 -4.91 -23.63
N THR A 466 -9.74 -4.22 -24.45
CA THR A 466 -8.27 -4.28 -24.38
C THR A 466 -7.72 -3.98 -22.99
N GLU A 467 -8.33 -3.04 -22.25
CA GLU A 467 -7.93 -2.75 -20.88
C GLU A 467 -8.23 -3.92 -19.94
N LEU A 468 -9.44 -4.49 -20.03
CA LEU A 468 -9.84 -5.61 -19.19
C LEU A 468 -8.98 -6.86 -19.48
N ASP A 469 -8.77 -7.18 -20.75
CA ASP A 469 -7.90 -8.27 -21.20
C ASP A 469 -6.48 -8.09 -20.65
N TYR A 470 -5.92 -6.88 -20.72
CA TYR A 470 -4.61 -6.58 -20.16
C TYR A 470 -4.55 -6.83 -18.65
N LEU A 471 -5.56 -6.39 -17.89
CA LEU A 471 -5.63 -6.60 -16.44
C LEU A 471 -5.72 -8.10 -16.07
N LEU A 472 -6.49 -8.88 -16.84
CA LEU A 472 -6.66 -10.33 -16.63
C LEU A 472 -5.37 -11.09 -16.97
N GLN A 473 -4.73 -10.76 -18.09
CA GLN A 473 -3.57 -11.48 -18.62
C GLN A 473 -2.25 -11.08 -17.96
N HIS A 474 -2.07 -9.80 -17.64
CA HIS A 474 -0.79 -9.25 -17.19
C HIS A 474 -0.81 -8.75 -15.75
N GLU A 475 -1.97 -8.59 -15.12
CA GLU A 475 -2.07 -8.07 -13.75
C GLU A 475 -2.76 -9.03 -12.79
N PHE A 476 -2.87 -10.31 -13.13
CA PHE A 476 -3.43 -11.37 -12.27
C PHE A 476 -4.90 -11.18 -11.87
N ALA A 477 -5.63 -10.24 -12.50
CA ALA A 477 -7.05 -10.10 -12.21
C ALA A 477 -7.79 -11.40 -12.58
N LEU A 478 -8.74 -11.78 -11.74
CA LEU A 478 -9.58 -12.96 -11.91
C LEU A 478 -11.07 -12.61 -11.77
N THR A 479 -11.38 -11.59 -10.97
CA THR A 479 -12.76 -11.18 -10.68
C THR A 479 -12.96 -9.70 -11.01
N ALA A 480 -14.23 -9.30 -11.19
CA ALA A 480 -14.61 -7.90 -11.30
C ALA A 480 -14.14 -7.08 -10.09
N GLN A 481 -14.07 -7.68 -8.89
CA GLN A 481 -13.57 -7.00 -7.70
C GLN A 481 -12.08 -6.62 -7.83
N ASP A 482 -11.27 -7.50 -8.43
CA ASP A 482 -9.85 -7.24 -8.68
C ASP A 482 -9.70 -6.02 -9.59
N VAL A 483 -10.47 -6.00 -10.68
CA VAL A 483 -10.45 -4.92 -11.68
C VAL A 483 -10.98 -3.62 -11.11
N LEU A 484 -12.23 -3.60 -10.62
CA LEU A 484 -12.96 -2.37 -10.31
C LEU A 484 -12.43 -1.62 -9.08
N TRP A 485 -11.82 -2.33 -8.12
CA TRP A 485 -11.47 -1.77 -6.81
C TRP A 485 -10.00 -1.84 -6.43
N ARG A 486 -9.22 -2.76 -7.02
CA ARG A 486 -7.78 -2.90 -6.72
C ARG A 486 -6.91 -2.41 -7.86
N ARG A 487 -7.00 -3.07 -9.02
CA ARG A 487 -6.25 -2.67 -10.22
C ARG A 487 -6.65 -1.28 -10.65
N THR A 488 -7.95 -1.00 -10.60
CA THR A 488 -8.53 0.30 -10.87
C THR A 488 -9.27 0.81 -9.65
N LYS A 489 -9.88 1.99 -9.77
CA LYS A 489 -10.88 2.51 -8.83
C LYS A 489 -12.17 2.84 -9.57
N LEU A 490 -12.39 2.18 -10.71
CA LEU A 490 -13.52 2.40 -11.59
C LEU A 490 -14.85 2.06 -10.91
N GLY A 491 -14.87 1.19 -9.91
CA GLY A 491 -16.07 0.91 -9.11
C GLY A 491 -16.67 2.15 -8.40
N ILE A 492 -15.88 3.21 -8.22
CA ILE A 492 -16.34 4.49 -7.65
C ILE A 492 -16.95 5.39 -8.74
N ILE A 493 -16.48 5.27 -9.99
CA ILE A 493 -16.75 6.23 -11.08
C ILE A 493 -17.83 5.71 -12.03
N LEU A 494 -17.86 4.40 -12.25
CA LEU A 494 -18.73 3.77 -13.24
C LEU A 494 -20.15 3.62 -12.72
N SER A 495 -21.13 3.76 -13.62
CA SER A 495 -22.52 3.43 -13.32
C SER A 495 -22.67 1.94 -13.02
N ALA A 496 -23.70 1.58 -12.24
CA ALA A 496 -23.99 0.18 -11.92
C ALA A 496 -24.21 -0.68 -13.18
N GLU A 497 -24.76 -0.10 -14.25
CA GLU A 497 -24.95 -0.78 -15.54
C GLU A 497 -23.60 -1.15 -16.18
N VAL A 498 -22.63 -0.22 -16.22
CA VAL A 498 -21.31 -0.50 -16.79
C VAL A 498 -20.55 -1.51 -15.92
N GLN A 499 -20.65 -1.39 -14.59
CA GLN A 499 -20.05 -2.37 -13.67
C GLN A 499 -20.63 -3.78 -13.89
N ALA A 500 -21.94 -3.91 -14.13
CA ALA A 500 -22.58 -5.18 -14.43
C ALA A 500 -22.06 -5.78 -15.76
N LYS A 501 -21.94 -4.96 -16.82
CA LYS A 501 -21.37 -5.41 -18.12
C LYS A 501 -19.94 -5.93 -17.97
N ILE A 502 -19.10 -5.20 -17.23
CA ILE A 502 -17.71 -5.62 -16.93
C ILE A 502 -17.70 -6.93 -16.15
N THR A 503 -18.58 -7.07 -15.16
CA THR A 503 -18.68 -8.29 -14.35
C THR A 503 -19.07 -9.49 -15.20
N SER A 504 -20.12 -9.37 -16.02
CA SER A 504 -20.53 -10.43 -16.94
C SER A 504 -19.44 -10.82 -17.94
N TYR A 505 -18.62 -9.87 -18.39
CA TYR A 505 -17.51 -10.15 -19.30
C TYR A 505 -16.33 -10.86 -18.63
N ILE A 506 -16.02 -10.52 -17.37
CA ILE A 506 -14.93 -11.19 -16.63
C ILE A 506 -15.34 -12.60 -16.20
N GLU A 507 -16.63 -12.83 -15.96
CA GLU A 507 -17.19 -14.12 -15.52
C GLU A 507 -17.56 -15.06 -16.68
N SER A 508 -17.57 -14.59 -17.92
CA SER A 508 -17.77 -15.41 -19.13
C SER A 508 -16.49 -16.12 -19.56
#